data_AF-M6HE58-F1
#
_entry.id   AF-M6HE58-F1
#
_cell.length_a   1.000
_cell.length_b   1.000
_cell.length_c   1.000
_cell.angle_alpha   90.00
_cell.angle_beta   90.00
_cell.angle_gamma   90.00
#
_symmetry.space_group_name_H-M   'P 1'
#
loop_
_entity.id
_entity.type
_entity.pdbx_description
1 polymer ?
#
loop_
_entity_poly.entity_id
_entity_poly.type
_entity_poly.pdbx_seq_one_letter_code
_entity_poly.pdbx_strand_id
1 'polypeptide(L)'
;MNLKKLKTPKFTPSGILKSPFIQTALASLKWNLPKEMTFLKNTEKMILDVGKGVRLEGYLSKQKNQKPKGFLILLHGWEGSVNSTYILKTSNYFYEKNIIFFV
;
A
#
# COMPACT_ATOMS: atom_id res chain seq x y z
N MET A 1 3.44 -2.49 25.04
CA MET A 1 4.21 -1.39 24.38
C MET A 1 3.61 -0.06 24.81
N ASN A 2 4.38 0.86 25.42
CA ASN A 2 3.85 2.14 25.89
C ASN A 2 3.85 3.17 24.74
N LEU A 3 2.70 3.33 24.08
CA LEU A 3 2.54 4.21 22.92
C LEU A 3 2.88 5.68 23.22
N LYS A 4 2.77 6.13 24.47
CA LYS A 4 3.09 7.51 24.89
C LYS A 4 4.58 7.86 24.77
N LYS A 5 5.46 6.85 24.63
CA LYS A 5 6.91 7.04 24.45
C LYS A 5 7.35 7.11 22.98
N LEU A 6 6.45 6.88 22.03
CA LEU A 6 6.78 6.98 20.61
C LEU A 6 6.94 8.46 20.23
N LYS A 7 8.17 8.87 19.93
CA LYS A 7 8.47 10.17 19.34
C LYS A 7 8.98 9.96 17.93
N THR A 8 8.42 10.68 16.97
CA THR A 8 9.02 10.77 15.65
C THR A 8 10.22 11.73 15.72
N PRO A 9 11.35 11.39 15.10
CA PRO A 9 12.47 12.32 15.01
C PRO A 9 12.03 13.60 14.28
N LYS A 10 12.58 14.76 14.66
CA LYS A 10 12.34 16.01 13.93
C LYS A 10 12.87 15.85 12.51
N PHE A 11 11.99 15.94 11.52
CA PHE A 11 12.35 15.90 10.11
C PHE A 11 12.63 17.32 9.61
N THR A 12 13.91 17.66 9.46
CA THR A 12 14.37 18.99 9.05
C THR A 12 15.15 18.93 7.73
N PRO A 13 14.48 18.67 6.59
CA PRO A 13 15.14 18.62 5.29
C PRO A 13 15.67 20.00 4.87
N SER A 14 16.71 20.01 4.04
CA SER A 14 17.33 21.24 3.52
C SER A 14 16.75 21.65 2.17
N GLY A 15 16.95 22.91 1.79
CA GLY A 15 16.61 23.44 0.46
C GLY A 15 15.13 23.28 0.08
N ILE A 16 14.90 22.86 -1.16
CA ILE A 16 13.57 22.70 -1.77
C ILE A 16 12.74 21.62 -1.05
N LEU A 17 13.39 20.61 -0.46
CA LEU A 17 12.73 19.55 0.29
C LEU A 17 12.10 20.03 1.60
N LYS A 18 12.29 21.29 2.02
CA LYS A 18 11.52 21.91 3.11
C LYS A 18 10.01 21.99 2.82
N SER A 19 9.63 22.06 1.55
CA SER A 19 8.22 22.17 1.16
C SER A 19 7.50 20.82 1.29
N PRO A 20 6.43 20.71 2.10
CA PRO A 20 5.64 19.48 2.24
C PRO A 20 4.99 19.04 0.92
N PHE A 21 4.62 20.01 0.07
CA PHE A 21 4.05 19.72 -1.25
C PHE A 21 5.05 19.02 -2.15
N ILE A 22 6.31 19.45 -2.13
CA ILE A 22 7.36 18.84 -2.95
C ILE A 22 7.67 17.43 -2.45
N GLN A 23 7.74 17.23 -1.13
CA GLN A 23 7.90 15.90 -0.55
C GLN A 23 6.77 14.96 -0.98
N THR A 24 5.53 15.44 -0.92
CA THR A 24 4.34 14.68 -1.33
C THR A 24 4.36 14.36 -2.82
N ALA A 25 4.71 15.34 -3.66
CA ALA A 25 4.83 15.14 -5.10
C ALA A 25 5.88 14.07 -5.42
N LEU A 26 7.10 14.19 -4.87
CA LEU A 26 8.19 13.23 -5.07
C LEU A 26 7.86 11.81 -4.57
N ALA A 27 7.13 11.69 -3.45
CA ALA A 27 6.66 10.41 -2.92
C ALA A 27 5.58 9.77 -3.82
N SER A 28 4.82 10.59 -4.54
CA SER A 28 3.74 10.17 -5.43
C SER A 28 4.20 9.83 -6.85
N LEU A 29 5.43 10.22 -7.22
CA LEU A 29 6.01 9.86 -8.52
C LEU A 29 6.30 8.36 -8.62
N LYS A 30 6.07 7.80 -9.81
CA LYS A 30 6.26 6.36 -10.10
C LYS A 30 7.72 5.91 -10.16
N TRP A 31 8.68 6.84 -10.17
CA TRP A 31 10.13 6.55 -10.18
C TRP A 31 10.61 5.67 -9.02
N ASN A 32 9.86 5.62 -7.93
CA ASN A 32 10.17 4.87 -6.71
C ASN A 32 9.50 3.49 -6.67
N LEU A 33 8.79 3.10 -7.73
CA LEU A 33 8.18 1.78 -7.84
C LEU A 33 9.16 0.78 -8.45
N PRO A 34 9.12 -0.50 -8.04
CA PRO A 34 9.82 -1.58 -8.73
C PRO A 34 9.45 -1.62 -10.20
N LYS A 35 10.43 -1.95 -11.07
CA LYS A 35 10.20 -2.10 -12.51
C LYS A 35 9.14 -3.15 -12.82
N GLU A 36 9.11 -4.22 -12.02
CA GLU A 36 8.11 -5.27 -12.10
C GLU A 36 7.49 -5.54 -10.73
N MET A 37 6.17 -5.71 -10.71
CA MET A 37 5.40 -6.06 -9.52
C MET A 37 4.64 -7.35 -9.80
N THR A 38 5.27 -8.48 -9.47
CA THR A 38 4.78 -9.81 -9.86
C THR A 38 3.40 -10.15 -9.30
N PHE A 39 3.00 -9.51 -8.19
CA PHE A 39 1.67 -9.67 -7.59
C PHE A 39 0.55 -9.28 -8.56
N LEU A 40 0.78 -8.33 -9.47
CA LEU A 40 -0.22 -7.87 -10.44
C LEU A 40 -0.74 -9.01 -11.32
N LYS A 41 0.11 -10.02 -11.61
CA LYS A 41 -0.27 -11.19 -12.41
C LYS A 41 -1.17 -12.18 -11.65
N ASN A 42 -1.21 -12.09 -10.34
CA ASN A 42 -1.99 -12.96 -9.45
C ASN A 42 -2.98 -12.13 -8.61
N THR A 43 -3.37 -10.95 -9.11
CA THR A 43 -4.38 -10.09 -8.49
C THR A 43 -5.74 -10.41 -9.09
N GLU A 44 -6.72 -10.63 -8.22
CA GLU A 44 -8.11 -10.86 -8.60
C GLU A 44 -8.97 -9.70 -8.08
N LYS A 45 -9.79 -9.12 -8.98
CA LYS A 45 -10.78 -8.12 -8.61
C LYS A 45 -11.94 -8.78 -7.89
N MET A 46 -12.36 -8.19 -6.77
CA MET A 46 -13.48 -8.64 -5.97
C MET A 46 -14.48 -7.50 -5.79
N ILE A 47 -15.77 -7.85 -5.78
CA ILE A 47 -16.85 -6.95 -5.37
C ILE A 47 -17.43 -7.53 -4.08
N LEU A 48 -17.29 -6.77 -3.00
CA LEU A 48 -17.81 -7.13 -1.68
C LEU A 48 -19.16 -6.48 -1.47
N ASP A 49 -20.19 -7.28 -1.23
CA ASP A 49 -21.46 -6.79 -0.71
C ASP A 49 -21.31 -6.52 0.79
N VAL A 50 -21.44 -5.26 1.19
CA VAL A 50 -21.32 -4.83 2.60
C VAL A 50 -22.68 -4.46 3.20
N GLY A 51 -23.76 -4.87 2.53
CA GLY A 51 -25.13 -4.65 2.95
C GLY A 51 -25.66 -3.26 2.60
N LYS A 52 -26.97 -3.07 2.81
CA LYS A 52 -27.69 -1.79 2.56
C LYS A 52 -27.53 -1.28 1.12
N GLY A 53 -27.36 -2.18 0.15
CA GLY A 53 -27.14 -1.83 -1.25
C GLY A 53 -25.75 -1.25 -1.57
N VAL A 54 -24.83 -1.25 -0.60
CA VAL A 54 -23.46 -0.77 -0.79
C VAL A 54 -22.57 -1.93 -1.26
N ARG A 55 -21.81 -1.68 -2.33
CA ARG A 55 -20.81 -2.61 -2.86
C ARG A 55 -19.45 -1.94 -2.86
N LEU A 56 -18.44 -2.64 -2.35
CA LEU A 56 -17.05 -2.19 -2.36
C LEU A 56 -16.27 -2.98 -3.39
N GLU A 57 -15.44 -2.28 -4.16
CA GLU A 57 -14.43 -2.90 -5.00
C GLU A 57 -13.15 -3.09 -4.19
N GLY A 58 -12.51 -4.23 -4.37
CA GLY A 58 -11.16 -4.46 -3.87
C GLY A 58 -10.43 -5.52 -4.67
N TYR A 59 -9.18 -5.77 -4.31
CA TYR A 59 -8.26 -6.59 -5.09
C TYR A 59 -7.48 -7.52 -4.17
N LEU A 60 -7.62 -8.83 -4.38
CA LEU A 60 -6.90 -9.86 -3.64
C LEU A 60 -5.69 -10.32 -4.45
N SER A 61 -4.50 -10.26 -3.85
CA SER A 61 -3.28 -10.82 -4.44
C SER A 61 -2.78 -12.01 -3.63
N LYS A 62 -2.60 -13.15 -4.31
CA LYS A 62 -2.15 -14.39 -3.67
C LYS A 62 -1.07 -15.13 -4.46
N GLN A 63 -0.04 -15.60 -3.76
CA GLN A 63 1.00 -16.45 -4.30
C GLN A 63 0.41 -17.80 -4.71
N LYS A 64 0.76 -18.29 -5.90
CA LYS A 64 0.38 -19.64 -6.35
C LYS A 64 1.25 -20.67 -5.64
N ASN A 65 0.63 -21.79 -5.25
CA ASN A 65 1.30 -22.99 -4.71
C ASN A 65 2.17 -22.77 -3.46
N GLN A 66 1.89 -21.72 -2.68
CA GLN A 66 2.57 -21.48 -1.40
C GLN A 66 1.55 -21.27 -0.28
N LYS A 67 1.84 -21.82 0.90
CA LYS A 67 1.05 -21.52 2.10
C LYS A 67 1.38 -20.10 2.56
N PRO A 68 0.38 -19.20 2.73
CA PRO A 68 0.64 -17.82 3.11
C PRO A 68 1.21 -17.74 4.54
N LYS A 69 2.16 -16.83 4.75
CA LYS A 69 2.72 -16.53 6.09
C LYS A 69 1.83 -15.57 6.90
N GLY A 70 0.89 -14.89 6.24
CA GLY A 70 -0.04 -13.96 6.87
C GLY A 70 -0.98 -13.34 5.84
N PHE A 71 -1.99 -12.61 6.34
CA PHE A 71 -2.94 -11.83 5.53
C PHE A 71 -2.90 -10.37 5.95
N LEU A 72 -2.85 -9.48 4.96
CA LEU A 72 -2.78 -8.04 5.13
C LEU A 72 -3.96 -7.37 4.44
N ILE A 73 -4.66 -6.49 5.14
CA ILE A 73 -5.63 -5.57 4.52
C ILE A 73 -4.96 -4.21 4.42
N LEU A 74 -4.89 -3.67 3.22
CA LEU A 74 -4.41 -2.33 2.94
C LEU A 74 -5.61 -1.45 2.67
N LEU A 75 -5.67 -0.30 3.35
CA LEU A 75 -6.68 0.72 3.10
C LEU A 75 -5.97 1.96 2.60
N HIS A 76 -6.38 2.46 1.44
CA HIS A 76 -5.87 3.73 0.96
C HIS A 76 -6.48 4.90 1.73
N GLY A 77 -5.76 6.01 1.82
CA GLY A 77 -6.25 7.25 2.42
C GLY A 77 -7.33 7.93 1.58
N TRP A 78 -7.88 9.00 2.16
CA TRP A 78 -8.70 9.98 1.45
C TRP A 78 -7.95 10.48 0.21
N GLU A 79 -8.63 10.56 -0.95
CA GLU A 79 -8.05 10.83 -2.29
C GLU A 79 -7.05 9.78 -2.82
N GLY A 80 -6.78 8.71 -2.06
CA GLY A 80 -5.99 7.58 -2.51
C GLY A 80 -6.75 6.64 -3.45
N SER A 81 -6.03 5.65 -3.97
CA SER A 81 -6.61 4.51 -4.68
C SER A 81 -5.74 3.28 -4.49
N VAL A 82 -6.23 2.13 -4.96
CA VAL A 82 -5.46 0.88 -5.08
C VAL A 82 -4.18 1.04 -5.92
N ASN A 83 -4.09 2.10 -6.74
CA ASN A 83 -2.94 2.41 -7.59
C ASN A 83 -2.00 3.47 -6.99
N SER A 84 -2.26 3.97 -5.78
CA SER A 84 -1.36 4.91 -5.12
C SER A 84 0.02 4.29 -4.91
N THR A 85 1.10 5.05 -5.08
CA THR A 85 2.48 4.52 -5.04
C THR A 85 2.81 3.84 -3.71
N TYR A 86 2.32 4.38 -2.58
CA TYR A 86 2.52 3.77 -1.26
C TYR A 86 1.77 2.44 -1.11
N ILE A 87 0.59 2.28 -1.75
CA ILE A 87 -0.13 1.01 -1.80
C ILE A 87 0.69 0.01 -2.60
N LEU A 88 1.02 0.34 -3.85
CA LEU A 88 1.76 -0.55 -4.75
C LEU A 88 3.10 -0.99 -4.15
N LYS A 89 3.83 -0.06 -3.53
CA LYS A 89 5.12 -0.35 -2.87
C LYS A 89 4.96 -1.24 -1.64
N THR A 90 3.97 -0.96 -0.80
CA THR A 90 3.67 -1.79 0.39
C THR A 90 3.21 -3.18 -0.01
N SER A 91 2.30 -3.28 -0.97
CA SER A 91 1.83 -4.52 -1.57
C SER A 91 2.97 -5.36 -2.11
N ASN A 92 3.87 -4.77 -2.91
CA ASN A 92 5.03 -5.48 -3.45
C ASN A 92 5.93 -6.02 -2.34
N TYR A 93 6.27 -5.18 -1.35
CA TYR A 93 7.12 -5.55 -0.23
C TYR A 93 6.59 -6.75 0.56
N PHE A 94 5.30 -6.77 0.87
CA PHE A 94 4.69 -7.87 1.62
C PHE A 94 4.45 -9.11 0.76
N TYR A 95 4.13 -8.94 -0.51
CA TYR A 95 3.98 -10.05 -1.45
C TYR A 95 5.29 -10.83 -1.63
N GLU A 96 6.44 -10.14 -1.72
CA GLU A 96 7.77 -10.76 -1.76
C GLU A 96 8.09 -11.56 -0.47
N LYS A 97 7.42 -11.25 0.65
CA LYS A 97 7.55 -11.97 1.92
C LYS A 97 6.56 -13.12 2.09
N ASN A 98 5.87 -13.54 1.03
CA ASN A 98 4.83 -14.58 1.07
C ASN A 98 3.66 -14.21 2.02
N ILE A 99 3.33 -12.92 2.11
CA ILE A 99 2.10 -12.44 2.74
C ILE A 99 1.09 -12.18 1.62
N ILE A 100 -0.11 -12.70 1.78
CA ILE A 100 -1.24 -12.41 0.89
C ILE A 100 -1.86 -11.09 1.33
N PHE A 101 -2.35 -10.30 0.39
CA PHE A 101 -2.95 -9.01 0.73
C PHE A 101 -4.21 -8.72 -0.06
N PHE A 102 -5.11 -7.99 0.58
CA PHE A 102 -6.31 -7.39 0.00
C PHE A 102 -6.19 -5.88 0.10
N VAL A 103 -6.49 -5.17 -0.98
CA VAL A 103 -6.57 -3.70 -1.00
C VAL A 103 -7.93 -3.25 -1.51
#